data_AF-A0A9D8JXP0-F1
#
_entry.id   AF-A0A9D8JXP0-F1
#
_cell.length_a   1.000
_cell.length_b   1.000
_cell.length_c   1.000
_cell.angle_alpha   90.00
_cell.angle_beta   90.00
_cell.angle_gamma   90.00
#
_symmetry.space_group_name_H-M   'P 1'
#
loop_
_entity.id
_entity.type
_entity.pdbx_description
1 polymer ?
#
loop_
_entity_poly.entity_id
_entity_poly.type
_entity_poly.pdbx_seq_one_letter_code
_entity_poly.pdbx_strand_id
1 'polypeptide(L)'
;MGAHDGQPAAQRAGQNAGDHVVVDAETMKQPFHQKYSAPLILLAGDLLAMILFIFFGQREHELINAANPIWGVLYSSAIFALPWAIAGWLLGAFPRADSLTARSLLTRSLNTWLVAAPLGLLLRSYALGRAVVPTAFITAALAFGGLFVLGWRIAFVVIWSLIARRNRAP
;
A
#
# COMPACT_ATOMS: atom_id res chain seq x y z
N MET A 1 -42.92 19.22 -55.82
CA MET A 1 -41.77 18.31 -55.99
C MET A 1 -40.62 19.15 -56.52
N GLY A 2 -39.55 19.31 -55.74
CA GLY A 2 -38.39 20.17 -56.06
C GLY A 2 -38.62 21.66 -55.73
N ALA A 3 -37.68 22.42 -55.17
CA ALA A 3 -36.30 22.13 -54.83
C ALA A 3 -35.79 23.13 -53.79
N HIS A 4 -34.85 22.63 -52.97
CA HIS A 4 -33.97 23.30 -52.02
C HIS A 4 -33.51 24.70 -52.43
N ASP A 5 -33.78 25.68 -51.55
CA ASP A 5 -33.06 26.94 -51.53
C ASP A 5 -31.73 26.78 -50.78
N GLY A 6 -30.67 27.17 -51.47
CA GLY A 6 -29.29 27.09 -51.02
C GLY A 6 -28.98 28.14 -49.98
N GLN A 7 -28.53 27.69 -48.82
CA GLN A 7 -27.80 28.57 -47.90
C GLN A 7 -26.37 28.80 -48.44
N PRO A 8 -25.88 30.05 -48.45
CA PRO A 8 -24.59 30.41 -49.01
C PRO A 8 -23.42 29.81 -48.21
N ALA A 9 -22.43 29.29 -48.96
CA ALA A 9 -21.24 28.60 -48.48
C ALA A 9 -20.34 29.41 -47.51
N ALA A 10 -20.58 30.72 -47.37
CA ALA A 10 -19.84 31.58 -46.45
C ALA A 10 -20.11 31.29 -44.97
N GLN A 11 -21.22 30.60 -44.64
CA GLN A 11 -21.56 30.28 -43.24
C GLN A 11 -20.96 28.97 -42.72
N ARG A 12 -20.36 28.13 -43.58
CA ARG A 12 -19.75 26.84 -43.16
C ARG A 12 -18.29 26.95 -42.74
N ALA A 13 -17.61 28.05 -43.02
CA ALA A 13 -16.18 28.20 -42.74
C ALA A 13 -15.85 28.63 -41.30
N GLY A 14 -16.84 29.01 -40.48
CA GLY A 14 -16.62 29.55 -39.14
C GLY A 14 -16.81 28.59 -37.97
N GLN A 15 -17.30 27.36 -38.19
CA GLN A 15 -17.73 26.46 -37.10
C GLN A 15 -16.80 25.28 -36.81
N ASN A 16 -15.69 25.13 -37.53
CA ASN A 16 -14.78 23.98 -37.37
C ASN A 16 -13.43 24.30 -36.70
N ALA A 17 -13.31 25.43 -36.01
CA ALA A 17 -12.07 25.85 -35.34
C ALA A 17 -12.21 25.91 -33.81
N GLY A 18 -13.13 25.13 -33.23
CA GLY A 18 -13.50 25.20 -31.81
C GLY A 18 -13.24 23.94 -30.99
N ASP A 19 -12.89 22.80 -31.60
CA ASP A 19 -12.43 21.61 -30.86
C ASP A 19 -10.95 21.77 -30.50
N HIS A 20 -10.65 22.89 -29.84
CA HIS A 20 -9.56 22.87 -28.89
C HIS A 20 -9.98 21.84 -27.87
N VAL A 21 -9.33 20.67 -27.92
CA VAL A 21 -9.11 19.86 -26.72
C VAL A 21 -8.49 20.83 -25.73
N VAL A 22 -9.32 21.49 -24.94
CA VAL A 22 -8.91 22.17 -23.73
C VAL A 22 -8.48 21.01 -22.85
N VAL A 23 -7.23 20.55 -23.07
CA VAL A 23 -6.48 19.79 -22.09
C VAL A 23 -6.38 20.78 -20.95
N ASP A 24 -7.39 20.72 -20.08
CA ASP A 24 -7.59 21.67 -19.02
C ASP A 24 -6.27 21.78 -18.28
N ALA A 25 -5.71 22.98 -18.20
CA ALA A 25 -4.42 23.18 -17.52
C ALA A 25 -4.52 22.75 -16.04
N GLU A 26 -5.74 22.65 -15.51
CA GLU A 26 -6.05 22.00 -14.23
C GLU A 26 -5.77 20.49 -14.21
N THR A 27 -5.99 19.78 -15.32
CA THR A 27 -5.67 18.33 -15.44
C THR A 27 -4.17 18.08 -15.35
N MET A 28 -3.33 19.04 -15.80
CA MET A 28 -1.87 18.98 -15.65
C MET A 28 -1.33 19.44 -14.28
N LYS A 29 -2.18 19.96 -13.38
CA LYS A 29 -1.79 20.34 -12.01
C LYS A 29 -2.01 19.26 -10.96
N GLN A 30 -2.41 18.05 -11.37
CA GLN A 30 -2.32 16.89 -10.51
C GLN A 30 -0.90 16.32 -10.63
N PRO A 31 0.02 16.55 -9.67
CA PRO A 31 1.39 16.08 -9.80
C PRO A 31 1.39 14.57 -10.00
N PHE A 32 1.97 14.10 -11.10
CA PHE A 32 2.13 12.67 -11.43
C PHE A 32 2.65 11.83 -10.23
N HIS A 33 3.39 12.46 -9.31
CA HIS A 33 3.91 11.90 -8.06
C HIS A 33 2.84 11.43 -7.05
N GLN A 34 1.61 11.94 -7.09
CA GLN A 34 0.60 11.64 -6.07
C GLN A 34 -0.17 10.34 -6.34
N LYS A 35 -0.26 9.91 -7.61
CA LYS A 35 -1.09 8.75 -8.02
C LYS A 35 -0.42 7.39 -7.79
N TYR A 36 0.92 7.34 -7.83
CA TYR A 36 1.72 6.10 -7.75
C TYR A 36 2.46 5.91 -6.42
N SER A 37 2.47 6.93 -5.54
CA SER A 37 3.24 6.88 -4.28
C SER A 37 2.54 6.08 -3.18
N ALA A 38 1.20 6.00 -3.16
CA ALA A 38 0.48 5.33 -2.06
C ALA A 38 0.85 3.84 -1.90
N PRO A 39 0.86 2.99 -2.95
CA PRO A 39 1.29 1.59 -2.80
C PRO A 39 2.73 1.45 -2.27
N LEU A 40 3.65 2.29 -2.74
CA LEU A 40 5.05 2.27 -2.34
C LEU A 40 5.23 2.75 -0.88
N ILE A 41 4.52 3.80 -0.46
CA ILE A 41 4.55 4.29 0.92
C ILE A 41 3.99 3.23 1.86
N LEU A 42 2.87 2.58 1.47
CA LEU A 42 2.28 1.49 2.26
C LEU A 42 3.26 0.33 2.41
N LEU A 43 3.85 -0.15 1.31
CA LEU A 43 4.82 -1.24 1.35
C LEU A 43 6.06 -0.87 2.17
N ALA A 44 6.64 0.31 1.96
CA ALA A 44 7.83 0.75 2.70
C ALA A 44 7.56 0.83 4.21
N GLY A 45 6.40 1.38 4.60
CA GLY A 45 6.03 1.44 6.01
C GLY A 45 5.68 0.08 6.62
N ASP A 46 5.11 -0.85 5.85
CA ASP A 46 4.93 -2.24 6.32
C ASP A 46 6.27 -2.93 6.57
N LEU A 47 7.22 -2.78 5.64
CA LEU A 47 8.57 -3.34 5.80
C LEU A 47 9.24 -2.77 7.03
N LEU A 48 9.13 -1.45 7.25
CA LEU A 48 9.64 -0.81 8.46
C LEU A 48 8.95 -1.35 9.72
N ALA A 49 7.62 -1.48 9.72
CA ALA A 49 6.86 -2.01 10.84
C ALA A 49 7.28 -3.45 11.19
N MET A 50 7.51 -4.29 10.18
CA MET A 50 8.01 -5.66 10.37
C MET A 50 9.44 -5.68 10.92
N ILE A 51 10.33 -4.85 10.38
CA ILE A 51 11.71 -4.70 10.87
C ILE A 51 11.69 -4.30 12.34
N LEU A 52 10.86 -3.33 12.73
CA LEU A 52 10.74 -2.88 14.11
C LEU A 52 10.20 -3.98 15.03
N PHE A 53 9.12 -4.66 14.63
CA PHE A 53 8.59 -5.80 15.38
C PHE A 53 9.67 -6.86 15.66
N ILE A 54 10.42 -7.24 14.63
CA ILE A 54 11.46 -8.26 14.73
C ILE A 54 12.65 -7.78 15.53
N PHE A 55 13.08 -6.53 15.34
CA PHE A 55 14.17 -5.93 16.10
C PHE A 55 13.84 -5.93 17.60
N PHE A 56 12.66 -5.43 17.99
CA PHE A 56 12.26 -5.43 19.39
C PHE A 56 12.12 -6.84 19.96
N GLY A 57 11.53 -7.77 19.20
CA GLY A 57 11.44 -9.17 19.62
C GLY A 57 12.80 -9.84 19.81
N GLN A 58 13.76 -9.60 18.91
CA GLN A 58 15.12 -10.13 19.05
C GLN A 58 15.85 -9.48 20.23
N ARG A 59 15.68 -8.16 20.44
CA ARG A 59 16.29 -7.45 21.56
C ARG A 59 15.78 -7.98 22.91
N GLU A 60 14.46 -8.11 23.06
CA GLU A 60 13.83 -8.56 24.31
C GLU A 60 14.23 -9.99 24.69
N HIS A 61 14.48 -10.83 23.68
CA HIS A 61 14.92 -12.20 23.88
C HIS A 61 16.45 -12.39 23.81
N GLU A 62 17.23 -11.30 23.78
CA GLU A 62 18.69 -11.32 23.71
C GLU A 62 19.24 -12.13 22.52
N LEU A 63 18.53 -12.13 21.39
CA LEU A 63 18.84 -12.89 20.17
C LEU A 63 19.67 -12.09 19.15
N ILE A 64 20.02 -10.84 19.47
CA ILE A 64 20.82 -10.00 18.58
C ILE A 64 22.26 -10.53 18.57
N ASN A 65 22.72 -10.95 17.39
CA ASN A 65 24.10 -11.38 17.19
C ASN A 65 25.04 -10.16 17.24
N ALA A 66 25.92 -10.10 18.23
CA ALA A 66 26.87 -8.99 18.39
C ALA A 66 27.83 -8.82 17.19
N ALA A 67 28.19 -9.91 16.50
CA ALA A 67 29.09 -9.86 15.34
C ALA A 67 28.37 -9.38 14.06
N ASN A 68 27.06 -9.57 13.97
CA ASN A 68 26.27 -9.09 12.82
C ASN A 68 24.82 -8.75 13.24
N PRO A 69 24.62 -7.62 13.93
CA PRO A 69 23.33 -7.29 14.53
C PRO A 69 22.26 -6.96 13.47
N ILE A 70 22.67 -6.49 12.29
CA ILE A 70 21.77 -6.06 11.23
C ILE A 70 21.26 -7.25 10.43
N TRP A 71 22.13 -8.20 10.08
CA TRP A 71 21.75 -9.31 9.21
C TRP A 71 20.66 -10.19 9.81
N GLY A 72 20.74 -10.50 11.11
CA GLY A 72 19.73 -11.33 11.79
C GLY A 72 18.32 -10.72 11.75
N VAL A 73 18.23 -9.39 11.89
CA VAL A 73 16.98 -8.64 11.79
C VAL A 73 16.47 -8.64 10.36
N LEU A 74 17.32 -8.30 9.38
CA LEU A 74 16.92 -8.22 7.98
C LEU A 74 16.50 -9.58 7.40
N TYR A 75 17.26 -10.64 7.68
CA TYR A 75 16.95 -12.00 7.24
C TYR A 75 15.61 -12.48 7.83
N SER A 76 15.41 -12.29 9.13
CA SER A 76 14.14 -12.63 9.78
C SER A 76 12.98 -11.78 9.23
N SER A 77 13.22 -10.50 8.92
CA SER A 77 12.21 -9.62 8.33
C SER A 77 11.83 -10.06 6.93
N ALA A 78 12.78 -10.45 6.09
CA ALA A 78 12.53 -10.95 4.75
C ALA A 78 11.61 -12.19 4.76
N ILE A 79 11.79 -13.09 5.73
CA ILE A 79 10.95 -14.29 5.89
C ILE A 79 9.46 -13.96 6.08
N PHE A 80 9.13 -12.88 6.80
CA PHE A 80 7.73 -12.46 6.98
C PHE A 80 7.26 -11.48 5.90
N ALA A 81 8.16 -10.63 5.41
CA ALA A 81 7.87 -9.64 4.38
C ALA A 81 7.52 -10.29 3.03
N LEU A 82 8.18 -11.40 2.67
CA LEU A 82 7.93 -12.10 1.42
C LEU A 82 6.47 -12.60 1.28
N PRO A 83 5.94 -13.43 2.20
CA PRO A 83 4.54 -13.85 2.14
C PRO A 83 3.57 -12.68 2.28
N TRP A 84 3.90 -11.63 3.04
CA TRP A 84 3.08 -10.42 3.12
C TRP A 84 2.98 -9.67 1.80
N ALA A 85 4.10 -9.46 1.10
CA ALA A 85 4.12 -8.79 -0.19
C ALA A 85 3.33 -9.59 -1.24
N ILE A 86 3.52 -10.92 -1.28
CA ILE A 86 2.81 -11.81 -2.20
C ILE A 86 1.30 -11.81 -1.90
N ALA A 87 0.92 -12.08 -0.65
CA ALA A 87 -0.48 -12.11 -0.25
C ALA A 87 -1.13 -10.73 -0.44
N GLY A 88 -0.45 -9.65 -0.09
CA GLY A 88 -0.95 -8.30 -0.21
C GLY A 88 -1.15 -7.86 -1.66
N TRP A 89 -0.30 -8.33 -2.57
CA TRP A 89 -0.53 -8.14 -4.01
C TRP A 89 -1.77 -8.91 -4.48
N LEU A 90 -1.90 -10.19 -4.11
CA LEU A 90 -3.04 -11.04 -4.49
C LEU A 90 -4.39 -10.57 -3.90
N LEU A 91 -4.38 -10.06 -2.67
CA LEU A 91 -5.57 -9.64 -1.92
C LEU A 91 -5.85 -8.13 -2.04
N GLY A 92 -5.04 -7.40 -2.80
CA GLY A 92 -5.24 -5.97 -3.06
C GLY A 92 -5.02 -5.06 -1.85
N ALA A 93 -4.07 -5.39 -0.97
CA ALA A 93 -3.69 -4.61 0.21
C ALA A 93 -2.89 -3.33 -0.11
N PHE A 94 -2.51 -3.14 -1.38
CA PHE A 94 -1.77 -1.98 -1.86
C PHE A 94 -2.60 -1.20 -2.91
N PRO A 95 -3.74 -0.59 -2.50
CA PRO A 95 -4.59 0.14 -3.43
C PRO A 95 -3.91 1.42 -3.93
N ARG A 96 -4.31 1.85 -5.13
CA ARG A 96 -3.97 3.18 -5.65
C ARG A 96 -4.75 4.26 -4.89
N ALA A 97 -4.23 5.49 -4.88
CA ALA A 97 -4.76 6.60 -4.09
C ALA A 97 -6.22 6.96 -4.41
N ASP A 98 -6.65 6.78 -5.66
CA ASP A 98 -8.02 7.00 -6.15
C ASP A 98 -9.04 5.98 -5.60
N SER A 99 -8.59 4.76 -5.28
CA SER A 99 -9.42 3.69 -4.74
C SER A 99 -9.41 3.60 -3.20
N LEU A 100 -8.78 4.57 -2.53
CA LEU A 100 -8.44 4.47 -1.11
C LEU A 100 -9.61 4.87 -0.20
N THR A 101 -10.28 3.89 0.40
CA THR A 101 -11.19 4.11 1.54
C THR A 101 -10.61 3.46 2.79
N ALA A 102 -10.74 4.12 3.94
CA ALA A 102 -10.20 3.64 5.22
C ALA A 102 -10.68 2.21 5.55
N ARG A 103 -11.99 1.98 5.41
CA ARG A 103 -12.61 0.67 5.66
C ARG A 103 -12.07 -0.40 4.72
N SER A 104 -11.99 -0.13 3.41
CA SER A 104 -11.48 -1.11 2.45
C SER A 104 -10.01 -1.41 2.68
N LEU A 105 -9.19 -0.40 2.99
CA LEU A 105 -7.77 -0.60 3.24
C LEU A 105 -7.53 -1.49 4.47
N LEU A 106 -8.20 -1.19 5.59
CA LEU A 106 -8.00 -1.93 6.83
C LEU A 106 -8.54 -3.36 6.75
N THR A 107 -9.71 -3.57 6.13
CA THR A 107 -10.27 -4.93 5.95
C THR A 107 -9.41 -5.80 5.04
N ARG A 108 -8.93 -5.27 3.90
CA ARG A 108 -7.99 -6.00 3.03
C ARG A 108 -6.66 -6.27 3.71
N SER A 109 -6.15 -5.32 4.49
CA SER A 109 -4.90 -5.47 5.24
C SER A 109 -5.03 -6.55 6.33
N LEU A 110 -6.15 -6.58 7.06
CA LEU A 110 -6.43 -7.61 8.06
C LEU A 110 -6.54 -9.00 7.41
N ASN A 111 -7.30 -9.12 6.32
CA ASN A 111 -7.42 -10.40 5.58
C ASN A 111 -6.06 -10.86 5.05
N THR A 112 -5.25 -9.94 4.53
CA THR A 112 -3.88 -10.22 4.10
C THR A 112 -3.03 -10.71 5.25
N TRP A 113 -3.14 -10.09 6.43
CA TRP A 113 -2.39 -10.48 7.62
C TRP A 113 -2.74 -11.90 8.07
N LEU A 114 -4.03 -12.23 8.12
CA LEU A 114 -4.52 -13.55 8.52
C LEU A 114 -4.07 -14.66 7.57
N VAL A 115 -3.71 -14.35 6.32
CA VAL A 115 -3.13 -15.31 5.37
C VAL A 115 -1.60 -15.30 5.44
N ALA A 116 -0.98 -14.13 5.38
CA ALA A 116 0.47 -13.97 5.29
C ALA A 116 1.20 -14.38 6.56
N ALA A 117 0.66 -14.11 7.75
CA ALA A 117 1.34 -14.40 8.99
C ALA A 117 1.51 -15.91 9.24
N PRO A 118 0.48 -16.76 9.05
CA PRO A 118 0.66 -18.22 9.05
C PRO A 118 1.69 -18.69 8.02
N LEU A 119 1.67 -18.16 6.79
CA LEU A 119 2.66 -18.51 5.76
C LEU A 119 4.08 -18.10 6.16
N GLY A 120 4.25 -16.94 6.80
CA GLY A 120 5.53 -16.48 7.34
C GLY A 120 6.03 -17.37 8.47
N LEU A 121 5.15 -17.84 9.36
CA LEU A 121 5.50 -18.80 10.41
C LEU A 121 5.99 -20.13 9.82
N LEU A 122 5.32 -20.64 8.79
CA LEU A 122 5.73 -21.86 8.09
C LEU A 122 7.07 -21.68 7.38
N LEU A 123 7.22 -20.57 6.62
CA LEU A 123 8.47 -20.26 5.93
C LEU A 123 9.63 -20.10 6.92
N ARG A 124 9.38 -19.48 8.08
CA ARG A 124 10.37 -19.39 9.15
C ARG A 124 10.74 -20.75 9.72
N SER A 125 9.76 -21.62 9.95
CA SER A 125 10.00 -22.97 10.47
C SER A 125 10.88 -23.77 9.50
N TYR A 126 10.57 -23.68 8.21
CA TYR A 126 11.37 -24.28 7.13
C TYR A 126 12.79 -23.71 7.09
N ALA A 127 12.93 -22.38 7.05
CA ALA A 127 14.22 -21.70 6.95
C ALA A 127 15.16 -21.97 8.15
N LEU A 128 14.60 -22.33 9.31
CA LEU A 128 15.37 -22.66 10.51
C LEU A 128 15.49 -24.17 10.77
N GLY A 129 14.93 -25.03 9.92
CA GLY A 129 14.94 -26.48 10.11
C GLY A 129 14.22 -26.95 11.38
N ARG A 130 13.15 -26.25 11.79
CA ARG A 130 12.39 -26.56 13.02
C ARG A 130 11.05 -27.19 12.66
N ALA A 131 10.72 -28.32 13.29
CA ALA A 131 9.45 -29.01 13.08
C ALA A 131 8.28 -28.39 13.85
N VAL A 132 8.56 -27.71 14.96
CA VAL A 132 7.54 -27.14 15.85
C VAL A 132 7.80 -25.65 16.05
N VAL A 133 6.74 -24.85 15.90
CA VAL A 133 6.75 -23.42 16.22
C VAL A 133 6.16 -23.25 17.63
N PRO A 134 6.90 -22.67 18.60
CA PRO A 134 6.38 -22.47 19.95
C PRO A 134 5.10 -21.63 19.96
N THR A 135 4.09 -22.05 20.72
CA THR A 135 2.79 -21.35 20.77
C THR A 135 2.92 -19.89 21.19
N ALA A 136 3.81 -19.58 22.15
CA ALA A 136 4.09 -18.20 22.55
C ALA A 136 4.60 -17.35 21.37
N PHE A 137 5.46 -17.92 20.51
CA PHE A 137 5.94 -17.24 19.31
C PHE A 137 4.83 -17.05 18.27
N ILE A 138 3.95 -18.05 18.08
CA ILE A 138 2.78 -17.91 17.19
C ILE A 138 1.90 -16.75 17.65
N THR A 139 1.53 -16.73 18.94
CA THR A 139 0.68 -15.68 19.51
C THR A 139 1.34 -14.31 19.41
N ALA A 140 2.63 -14.20 19.77
CA ALA A 140 3.36 -12.94 19.69
C ALA A 140 3.47 -12.46 18.24
N ALA A 141 3.81 -13.35 17.30
CA ALA A 141 3.91 -13.03 15.88
C ALA A 141 2.57 -12.55 15.32
N LEU A 142 1.47 -13.27 15.56
CA LEU A 142 0.14 -12.91 15.07
C LEU A 142 -0.38 -11.60 15.69
N ALA A 143 -0.25 -11.44 17.01
CA ALA A 143 -0.80 -10.30 17.72
C ALA A 143 0.06 -9.05 17.54
N PHE A 144 1.34 -9.09 17.92
CA PHE A 144 2.21 -7.92 17.85
C PHE A 144 2.62 -7.62 16.41
N GLY A 145 2.94 -8.63 15.59
CA GLY A 145 3.19 -8.39 14.17
C GLY A 145 2.00 -7.72 13.48
N GLY A 146 0.78 -8.16 13.82
CA GLY A 146 -0.46 -7.56 13.33
C GLY A 146 -0.63 -6.13 13.84
N LEU A 147 -0.35 -5.88 15.12
CA LEU A 147 -0.41 -4.55 15.71
C LEU A 147 0.56 -3.56 15.03
N PHE A 148 1.79 -3.98 14.73
CA PHE A 148 2.77 -3.14 14.04
C PHE A 148 2.31 -2.79 12.62
N VAL A 149 1.93 -3.80 11.83
CA VAL A 149 1.53 -3.59 10.42
C VAL A 149 0.19 -2.84 10.33
N LEU A 150 -0.84 -3.29 11.05
CA LEU A 150 -2.15 -2.63 11.02
C LEU A 150 -2.11 -1.27 11.72
N GLY A 151 -1.28 -1.11 12.77
CA GLY A 151 -1.03 0.17 13.41
C GLY A 151 -0.45 1.19 12.43
N TRP A 152 0.52 0.78 11.61
CA TRP A 152 1.00 1.60 10.50
C TRP A 152 -0.12 1.94 9.50
N ARG A 153 -0.98 0.98 9.12
CA ARG A 153 -2.10 1.25 8.22
C ARG A 153 -3.09 2.27 8.78
N ILE A 154 -3.36 2.21 10.09
CA ILE A 154 -4.20 3.19 10.79
C ILE A 154 -3.52 4.56 10.77
N ALA A 155 -2.24 4.64 11.13
CA ALA A 155 -1.48 5.89 11.10
C ALA A 155 -1.49 6.53 9.70
N PHE A 156 -1.25 5.73 8.66
CA PHE A 156 -1.34 6.16 7.27
C PHE A 156 -2.72 6.76 6.94
N VAL A 157 -3.81 6.08 7.29
CA VAL A 157 -5.19 6.56 7.06
C VAL A 157 -5.46 7.88 7.78
N VAL A 158 -5.02 8.00 9.03
CA VAL A 158 -5.20 9.22 9.83
C VAL A 158 -4.46 10.38 9.17
N ILE A 159 -3.17 10.20 8.87
CA ILE A 159 -2.33 11.24 8.24
C ILE A 159 -2.92 11.64 6.89
N TRP A 160 -3.29 10.67 6.05
CA TRP A 160 -3.91 10.92 4.75
C TRP A 160 -5.21 11.73 4.88
N SER A 161 -6.07 11.36 5.82
CA SER A 161 -7.34 12.04 6.07
C SER A 161 -7.14 13.48 6.55
N LEU A 162 -6.14 13.73 7.39
CA LEU A 162 -5.82 15.08 7.88
C LEU A 162 -5.30 15.98 6.74
N ILE A 163 -4.41 15.46 5.89
CA ILE A 163 -3.88 16.20 4.74
C ILE A 163 -5.01 16.50 3.74
N ALA A 164 -5.87 15.53 3.45
CA ALA A 164 -6.99 15.71 2.53
C ALA A 164 -8.01 16.75 3.02
N ARG A 165 -8.22 16.87 4.34
CA ARG A 165 -9.09 17.91 4.93
C ARG A 165 -8.48 19.30 4.77
N ARG A 166 -7.18 19.45 5.00
CA ARG A 166 -6.48 20.75 4.88
C ARG A 166 -6.60 21.33 3.46
N ASN A 167 -6.51 20.48 2.45
CA ASN A 167 -6.57 20.91 1.05
C ASN A 167 -8.00 21.26 0.56
N ARG A 168 -9.04 21.04 1.38
CA ARG A 168 -10.45 21.35 1.07
C ARG A 168 -10.96 22.58 1.82
N ALA A 169 -10.17 23.18 2.71
CA ALA A 169 -10.53 24.43 3.35
C ALA A 169 -10.35 25.58 2.33
N PRO A 170 -11.36 26.47 2.17
CA PRO A 170 -11.32 27.58 1.23
C PRO A 170 -10.28 28.65 1.61
#